data_AF-A0ABC8RKB4-F1
#
_entry.id   AF-A0ABC8RKB4-F1
#
_cell.length_a   1.000
_cell.length_b   1.000
_cell.length_c   1.000
_cell.angle_alpha   90.00
_cell.angle_beta   90.00
_cell.angle_gamma   90.00
#
_symmetry.space_group_name_H-M   'P 1'
#
loop_
_entity.id
_entity.type
_entity.pdbx_description
1 polymer ?
#
loop_
_entity_poly.entity_id
_entity_poly.type
_entity_poly.pdbx_seq_one_letter_code
_entity_poly.pdbx_strand_id
1 'polypeptide(L)'
;MDLSEELRAQHKRTFVKFFENENVNLKTEIKDMTDHKRRRLIINLSDLYNDKNGEGADLARRILYNPSEYMQPLCDAITEITRTCDPKYLKEGEQVLVGFEGPFVSRRVTPRELLSGFIGSMVCVEGIVTKCSLVRPKVVKSVHFCPSTGKFTAREYRDITSNMGLPTGSVYPTRDDSGNLLVTEYGLCQYKDHQTVSMQEVPENSAPGQLPRTVDVIVEDDLVDSCKPGDRVAIVGIYKALPGSSKGGVNGVFRTVLIANSVSLLNKEANAPIYTAEDINKIKKISERDDAFDLLANSLAPSIYGHSWIKKAVILLMLGGTEKNLKNGTHLRGDINMMMVGDPSVAKSQLLRAIMNIAPLAISTTGRVLLESD
;
A
#
# COMPACT_ATOMS: atom_id res chain seq x y z
N MET A 1 2.85 -0.66 38.11
CA MET A 1 2.37 -0.11 36.84
C MET A 1 3.56 0.50 36.17
N ASP A 2 3.98 -0.06 35.04
CA ASP A 2 5.20 0.37 34.37
C ASP A 2 5.03 1.78 33.82
N LEU A 3 6.05 2.63 33.98
CA LEU A 3 6.07 4.03 33.51
C LEU A 3 5.64 4.18 32.03
N SER A 4 5.85 3.12 31.24
CA SER A 4 5.45 3.02 29.83
C SER A 4 3.94 2.96 29.63
N GLU A 5 3.19 2.33 30.52
CA GLU A 5 1.72 2.22 30.42
C GLU A 5 1.03 3.55 30.73
N GLU A 6 1.53 4.30 31.73
CA GLU A 6 1.02 5.63 32.04
C GLU A 6 1.25 6.61 30.88
N LEU A 7 2.44 6.58 30.28
CA LEU A 7 2.78 7.41 29.12
C LEU A 7 1.89 7.10 27.92
N ARG A 8 1.62 5.81 27.67
CA ARG A 8 0.66 5.38 26.62
C ARG A 8 -0.75 5.86 26.89
N ALA A 9 -1.22 5.78 28.13
CA ALA A 9 -2.54 6.27 28.52
C ALA A 9 -2.66 7.79 28.34
N GLN A 10 -1.60 8.55 28.64
CA GLN A 10 -1.55 9.98 28.36
C GLN A 10 -1.64 10.28 26.87
N HIS A 11 -0.83 9.63 26.03
CA HIS A 11 -0.89 9.81 24.57
C HIS A 11 -2.26 9.47 23.99
N LYS A 12 -2.88 8.37 24.46
CA LYS A 12 -4.24 7.99 24.06
C LYS A 12 -5.24 9.10 24.37
N ARG A 13 -5.20 9.68 25.58
CA ARG A 13 -6.09 10.79 25.97
C ARG A 13 -5.88 12.02 25.09
N THR A 14 -4.66 12.32 24.69
CA THR A 14 -4.36 13.44 23.78
C THR A 14 -5.02 13.21 22.41
N PHE A 15 -4.92 12.00 21.85
CA PHE A 15 -5.56 11.68 20.57
C PHE A 15 -7.09 11.73 20.63
N VAL A 16 -7.70 11.18 21.69
CA VAL A 16 -9.17 11.25 21.86
C VAL A 16 -9.64 12.71 21.90
N LYS A 17 -8.99 13.56 22.70
CA LYS A 17 -9.32 14.99 22.77
C LYS A 17 -9.18 15.71 21.43
N PHE A 18 -8.11 15.40 20.68
CA PHE A 18 -7.87 15.98 19.37
C PHE A 18 -9.02 15.65 18.40
N PHE A 19 -9.38 14.37 18.30
CA PHE A 19 -10.45 13.93 17.38
C PHE A 19 -11.86 14.33 17.81
N GLU A 20 -12.11 14.55 19.11
CA GLU A 20 -13.38 15.09 19.59
C GLU A 20 -13.57 16.59 19.29
N ASN A 21 -12.49 17.35 19.13
CA ASN A 21 -12.56 18.79 18.87
C ASN A 21 -12.78 19.12 17.38
N GLU A 22 -12.19 18.36 16.44
CA GLU A 22 -12.28 18.62 14.98
C GLU A 22 -13.49 17.97 14.28
N ASN A 23 -14.63 17.95 14.95
CA ASN A 23 -15.63 16.87 14.92
C ASN A 23 -16.56 16.73 13.68
N VAL A 24 -16.08 16.87 12.44
CA VAL A 24 -16.93 16.62 11.25
C VAL A 24 -16.37 15.61 10.23
N ASN A 25 -15.07 15.57 9.92
CA ASN A 25 -14.55 14.69 8.85
C ASN A 25 -14.24 13.25 9.30
N LEU A 26 -13.65 13.03 10.49
CA LEU A 26 -13.31 11.66 10.92
C LEU A 26 -14.53 10.78 11.17
N LYS A 27 -15.64 11.34 11.68
CA LYS A 27 -16.86 10.56 11.92
C LYS A 27 -17.47 10.03 10.63
N THR A 28 -17.37 10.79 9.53
CA THR A 28 -17.82 10.32 8.22
C THR A 28 -16.91 9.24 7.67
N GLU A 29 -15.59 9.37 7.83
CA GLU A 29 -14.63 8.33 7.40
C GLU A 29 -14.75 7.04 8.21
N ILE A 30 -14.98 7.14 9.52
CA ILE A 30 -15.24 5.97 10.36
C ILE A 30 -16.53 5.27 9.92
N LYS A 31 -17.58 6.02 9.58
CA LYS A 31 -18.83 5.44 9.04
C LYS A 31 -18.58 4.73 7.70
N ASP A 32 -17.86 5.38 6.79
CA ASP A 32 -17.50 4.78 5.50
C ASP A 32 -16.66 3.50 5.69
N MET A 33 -15.74 3.51 6.64
CA MET A 33 -14.96 2.34 7.03
C MET A 33 -15.86 1.20 7.55
N THR A 34 -16.83 1.52 8.42
CA THR A 34 -17.77 0.52 8.95
C THR A 34 -18.69 -0.05 7.88
N ASP A 35 -19.17 0.79 6.96
CA ASP A 35 -20.05 0.39 5.86
C ASP A 35 -19.34 -0.56 4.89
N HIS A 36 -18.06 -0.30 4.60
CA HIS A 36 -17.21 -1.15 3.77
C HIS A 36 -16.54 -2.30 4.52
N LYS A 37 -16.82 -2.49 5.82
CA LYS A 37 -16.24 -3.52 6.68
C LYS A 37 -14.70 -3.54 6.67
N ARG A 38 -14.06 -2.37 6.58
CA ARG A 38 -12.60 -2.23 6.59
C ARG A 38 -12.07 -2.19 8.02
N ARG A 39 -10.89 -2.77 8.25
CA ARG A 39 -10.25 -2.81 9.57
C ARG A 39 -9.25 -1.69 9.79
N ARG A 40 -8.92 -0.93 8.73
CA ARG A 40 -7.94 0.15 8.76
C ARG A 40 -8.60 1.47 8.34
N LEU A 41 -8.44 2.48 9.17
CA LEU A 41 -8.80 3.87 8.87
C LEU A 41 -7.59 4.57 8.25
N ILE A 42 -7.74 5.21 7.09
CA ILE A 42 -6.67 5.99 6.46
C ILE A 42 -6.85 7.45 6.85
N ILE A 43 -5.85 8.02 7.52
CA ILE A 43 -5.84 9.43 7.93
C ILE A 43 -4.96 10.22 6.97
N ASN A 44 -5.49 11.31 6.42
CA ASN A 44 -4.69 12.23 5.62
C ASN A 44 -3.88 13.16 6.53
N LEU A 45 -2.56 13.20 6.33
CA LEU A 45 -1.66 14.10 7.06
C LEU A 45 -1.99 15.57 6.83
N SER A 46 -2.59 15.92 5.70
CA SER A 46 -3.02 17.29 5.42
C SER A 46 -4.02 17.78 6.46
N ASP A 47 -4.92 16.91 6.92
CA ASP A 47 -5.93 17.26 7.92
C ASP A 47 -5.27 17.54 9.26
N LEU A 48 -4.27 16.75 9.65
CA LEU A 48 -3.48 16.99 10.85
C LEU A 48 -2.67 18.30 10.79
N TYR A 49 -2.18 18.68 9.61
CA TYR A 49 -1.44 19.93 9.44
C TYR A 49 -2.32 21.18 9.35
N ASN A 50 -3.56 21.04 8.90
CA ASN A 50 -4.50 22.14 8.71
C ASN A 50 -5.25 22.54 9.99
N ASP A 51 -4.97 21.90 11.13
CA ASP A 51 -5.51 22.25 12.43
C ASP A 51 -5.18 23.71 12.80
N LYS A 52 -6.23 24.48 13.09
CA LYS A 52 -6.15 25.91 13.44
C LYS A 52 -5.42 26.15 14.77
N ASN A 53 -5.36 25.15 15.64
CA ASN A 53 -4.73 25.25 16.96
C ASN A 53 -3.23 24.91 16.94
N GLY A 54 -2.72 24.36 15.82
CA GLY A 54 -1.32 23.96 15.68
C GLY A 54 -0.91 22.73 16.51
N GLU A 55 -1.83 22.17 17.31
CA GLU A 55 -1.61 20.96 18.10
C GLU A 55 -1.51 19.73 17.19
N GLY A 56 -2.33 19.66 16.14
CA GLY A 56 -2.28 18.61 15.12
C GLY A 56 -0.94 18.53 14.40
N ALA A 57 -0.32 19.67 14.10
CA ALA A 57 0.98 19.72 13.43
C ALA A 57 2.12 19.18 14.30
N ASP A 58 2.09 19.40 15.62
CA ASP A 58 3.05 18.81 16.56
C ASP A 58 2.84 17.31 16.72
N LEU A 59 1.58 16.85 16.82
CA LEU A 59 1.24 15.43 16.85
C LEU A 59 1.70 14.70 15.58
N ALA A 60 1.45 15.27 14.39
CA ALA A 60 1.92 14.73 13.13
C ALA A 60 3.45 14.59 13.11
N ARG A 61 4.19 15.60 13.55
CA ARG A 61 5.66 15.51 13.66
C ARG A 61 6.07 14.37 14.58
N ARG A 62 5.49 14.27 15.78
CA ARG A 62 5.82 13.22 16.77
C ARG A 62 5.56 11.82 16.23
N ILE A 63 4.42 11.61 15.56
CA ILE A 63 4.09 10.33 14.91
C ILE A 63 5.12 10.00 13.83
N LEU A 64 5.55 10.98 13.02
CA LEU A 64 6.48 10.72 11.95
C LEU A 64 7.92 10.46 12.44
N TYR A 65 8.35 11.09 13.54
CA TYR A 65 9.69 10.86 14.12
C TYR A 65 9.74 9.58 14.96
N ASN A 66 8.75 9.35 15.83
CA ASN A 66 8.73 8.23 16.79
C ASN A 66 7.44 7.38 16.66
N PRO A 67 7.14 6.80 15.48
CA PRO A 67 5.91 6.07 15.25
C PRO A 67 5.70 4.86 16.18
N SER A 68 6.77 4.23 16.66
CA SER A 68 6.67 3.07 17.58
C SER A 68 5.95 3.39 18.90
N GLU A 69 6.07 4.62 19.39
CA GLU A 69 5.46 5.04 20.66
C GLU A 69 4.01 5.48 20.48
N TYR A 70 3.70 6.14 19.35
CA TYR A 70 2.41 6.80 19.12
C TYR A 70 1.40 5.94 18.35
N MET A 71 1.85 4.97 17.54
CA MET A 71 0.96 4.18 16.69
C MET A 71 -0.07 3.38 17.50
N GLN A 72 0.37 2.72 18.58
CA GLN A 72 -0.53 1.89 19.37
C GLN A 72 -1.56 2.73 20.15
N PRO A 73 -1.18 3.79 20.89
CA PRO A 73 -2.15 4.71 21.50
C PRO A 73 -3.14 5.30 20.51
N LEU A 74 -2.72 5.56 19.26
CA LEU A 74 -3.57 6.06 18.19
C LEU A 74 -4.62 5.03 17.76
N CYS A 75 -4.21 3.78 17.50
CA CYS A 75 -5.14 2.67 17.21
C CYS A 75 -6.12 2.46 18.37
N ASP A 76 -5.63 2.51 19.62
CA ASP A 76 -6.46 2.34 20.82
C ASP A 76 -7.50 3.49 20.96
N ALA A 77 -7.13 4.74 20.62
CA ALA A 77 -8.02 5.90 20.63
C ALA A 77 -9.10 5.79 19.54
N ILE A 78 -8.73 5.45 18.31
CA ILE A 78 -9.69 5.29 17.20
C ILE A 78 -10.62 4.12 17.45
N THR A 79 -10.13 3.04 18.05
CA THR A 79 -10.95 1.90 18.48
C THR A 79 -12.03 2.34 19.48
N GLU A 80 -11.70 3.20 20.45
CA GLU A 80 -12.65 3.74 21.43
C GLU A 80 -13.72 4.64 20.78
N ILE A 81 -13.31 5.52 19.87
CA ILE A 81 -14.23 6.39 19.11
C ILE A 81 -15.15 5.54 18.22
N THR A 82 -14.61 4.51 17.57
CA THR A 82 -15.37 3.59 16.72
C THR A 82 -16.40 2.81 17.53
N ARG A 83 -16.04 2.29 18.72
CA ARG A 83 -17.00 1.62 19.63
C ARG A 83 -18.12 2.55 20.10
N THR A 84 -17.82 3.84 20.26
CA THR A 84 -18.83 4.84 20.62
C THR A 84 -19.80 5.11 19.46
N CYS A 85 -19.32 5.05 18.22
CA CYS A 85 -20.14 5.25 17.02
C CYS A 85 -20.95 4.01 16.63
N ASP A 86 -20.32 2.83 16.63
CA ASP A 86 -20.97 1.54 16.36
C ASP A 86 -20.43 0.44 17.31
N PRO A 87 -21.15 0.13 18.39
CA PRO A 87 -20.77 -0.91 19.35
C PRO A 87 -20.78 -2.34 18.78
N LYS A 88 -21.49 -2.59 17.67
CA LYS A 88 -21.64 -3.95 17.10
C LYS A 88 -20.55 -4.29 16.09
N TYR A 89 -19.81 -3.29 15.62
CA TYR A 89 -18.84 -3.46 14.55
C TYR A 89 -17.63 -4.32 14.96
N LEU A 90 -17.11 -4.11 16.17
CA LEU A 90 -15.91 -4.78 16.68
C LEU A 90 -16.27 -5.86 17.68
N LYS A 91 -15.72 -7.07 17.51
CA LYS A 91 -15.81 -8.11 18.53
C LYS A 91 -14.90 -7.78 19.72
N GLU A 92 -15.13 -8.45 20.86
CA GLU A 92 -14.26 -8.34 22.02
C GLU A 92 -12.80 -8.70 21.65
N GLY A 93 -11.89 -7.76 21.91
CA GLY A 93 -10.46 -7.91 21.59
C GLY A 93 -10.05 -7.47 20.19
N GLU A 94 -10.97 -7.10 19.29
CA GLU A 94 -10.63 -6.51 18.00
C GLU A 94 -10.30 -5.01 18.13
N GLN A 95 -9.32 -4.57 17.34
CA GLN A 95 -8.82 -3.19 17.27
C GLN A 95 -8.87 -2.70 15.83
N VAL A 96 -9.06 -1.39 15.67
CA VAL A 96 -8.96 -0.70 14.38
C VAL A 96 -7.50 -0.33 14.14
N LEU A 97 -7.00 -0.63 12.95
CA LEU A 97 -5.68 -0.24 12.49
C LEU A 97 -5.73 1.17 11.87
N VAL A 98 -4.58 1.85 11.83
CA VAL A 98 -4.52 3.22 11.32
C VAL A 98 -3.44 3.35 10.26
N GLY A 99 -3.84 3.72 9.05
CA GLY A 99 -2.97 4.07 7.94
C GLY A 99 -2.79 5.58 7.83
N PHE A 100 -1.70 6.00 7.17
CA PHE A 100 -1.48 7.41 6.85
C PHE A 100 -1.35 7.60 5.35
N GLU A 101 -1.90 8.71 4.86
CA GLU A 101 -1.76 9.16 3.48
C GLU A 101 -1.47 10.66 3.45
N GLY A 102 -1.02 11.19 2.32
CA GLY A 102 -0.87 12.62 2.10
C GLY A 102 0.58 13.08 1.93
N PRO A 103 0.85 14.38 2.11
CA PRO A 103 2.13 14.99 1.74
C PRO A 103 3.22 14.73 2.79
N PHE A 104 4.08 13.75 2.53
CA PHE A 104 5.32 13.52 3.29
C PHE A 104 6.44 14.46 2.81
N VAL A 105 6.30 15.77 3.04
CA VAL A 105 7.14 16.82 2.44
C VAL A 105 8.66 16.53 2.50
N SER A 106 9.17 16.10 3.65
CA SER A 106 10.61 15.82 3.86
C SER A 106 10.94 14.34 4.01
N ARG A 107 9.95 13.45 3.82
CA ARG A 107 10.08 12.00 4.08
C ARG A 107 9.53 11.12 2.96
N ARG A 108 9.20 11.72 1.82
CA ARG A 108 8.95 11.02 0.56
C ARG A 108 10.30 10.78 -0.09
N VAL A 109 10.69 9.51 -0.18
CA VAL A 109 12.03 9.10 -0.60
C VAL A 109 11.95 7.92 -1.56
N THR A 110 12.97 7.77 -2.41
CA THR A 110 13.16 6.55 -3.20
C THR A 110 13.85 5.45 -2.39
N PRO A 111 13.81 4.16 -2.81
CA PRO A 111 14.59 3.09 -2.20
C PRO A 111 16.10 3.40 -2.12
N ARG A 112 16.59 4.30 -2.96
CA ARG A 112 17.99 4.75 -2.97
C ARG A 112 18.31 5.76 -1.88
N GLU A 113 17.39 6.69 -1.62
CA GLU A 113 17.51 7.75 -0.61
C GLU A 113 17.20 7.27 0.81
N LEU A 114 16.72 6.03 0.95
CA LEU A 114 16.38 5.42 2.23
C LEU A 114 17.64 5.04 3.04
N LEU A 115 18.24 6.07 3.64
CA LEU A 115 19.48 5.99 4.43
C LEU A 115 19.22 5.74 5.93
N SER A 116 20.29 5.54 6.69
CA SER A 116 20.26 5.25 8.13
C SER A 116 19.59 6.35 8.98
N GLY A 117 19.57 7.60 8.50
CA GLY A 117 18.91 8.72 9.19
C GLY A 117 17.39 8.57 9.34
N PHE A 118 16.76 7.69 8.54
CA PHE A 118 15.33 7.42 8.61
C PHE A 118 14.97 6.22 9.50
N ILE A 119 15.95 5.52 10.08
CA ILE A 119 15.68 4.35 10.94
C ILE A 119 14.83 4.77 12.13
N GLY A 120 13.77 4.00 12.40
CA GLY A 120 12.81 4.26 13.46
C GLY A 120 11.73 5.28 13.10
N SER A 121 11.85 5.99 11.99
CA SER A 121 10.89 7.00 11.54
C SER A 121 9.90 6.47 10.50
N MET A 122 8.81 7.20 10.30
CA MET A 122 7.81 6.91 9.26
C MET A 122 8.17 7.62 7.96
N VAL A 123 8.27 6.87 6.87
CA VAL A 123 8.64 7.37 5.54
C VAL A 123 7.64 6.91 4.50
N CYS A 124 7.53 7.67 3.41
CA CYS A 124 6.80 7.28 2.22
C CYS A 124 7.81 6.89 1.14
N VAL A 125 7.80 5.64 0.71
CA VAL A 125 8.75 5.12 -0.28
C VAL A 125 8.02 4.80 -1.57
N GLU A 126 8.51 5.33 -2.68
CA GLU A 126 7.91 5.15 -4.00
C GLU A 126 8.74 4.25 -4.89
N GLY A 127 8.07 3.35 -5.62
CA GLY A 127 8.75 2.42 -6.49
C GLY A 127 7.82 1.49 -7.24
N ILE A 128 8.45 0.50 -7.89
CA ILE A 128 7.78 -0.57 -8.61
C ILE A 128 7.91 -1.84 -7.79
N VAL A 129 6.80 -2.56 -7.61
CA VAL A 129 6.83 -3.88 -6.99
C VAL A 129 7.48 -4.88 -7.95
N THR A 130 8.55 -5.54 -7.53
CA THR A 130 9.25 -6.53 -8.38
C THR A 130 8.89 -7.96 -8.02
N LYS A 131 8.64 -8.22 -6.75
CA LYS A 131 8.35 -9.56 -6.24
C LYS A 131 7.41 -9.51 -5.06
N CYS A 132 6.41 -10.37 -5.09
CA CYS A 132 5.57 -10.66 -3.94
C CYS A 132 5.86 -12.11 -3.48
N SER A 133 6.07 -12.30 -2.19
CA SER A 133 6.17 -13.64 -1.61
C SER A 133 4.77 -14.27 -1.40
N LEU A 134 4.75 -15.58 -1.17
CA LEU A 134 3.53 -16.28 -0.79
C LEU A 134 3.03 -15.76 0.57
N VAL A 135 1.72 -15.57 0.67
CA VAL A 135 1.06 -15.23 1.93
C VAL A 135 1.24 -16.37 2.92
N ARG A 136 1.68 -16.05 4.14
CA ARG A 136 1.85 -17.01 5.23
C ARG A 136 1.18 -16.50 6.49
N PRO A 137 0.50 -17.36 7.28
CA PRO A 137 -0.04 -16.96 8.55
C PRO A 137 1.08 -16.80 9.59
N LYS A 138 1.00 -15.74 10.39
CA LYS A 138 1.88 -15.42 11.50
C LYS A 138 1.08 -15.47 12.79
N VAL A 139 1.59 -16.19 13.80
CA VAL A 139 0.93 -16.32 15.10
C VAL A 139 1.01 -15.00 15.88
N VAL A 140 -0.12 -14.58 16.44
CA VAL A 140 -0.24 -13.39 17.33
C VAL A 140 -0.50 -13.83 18.75
N LYS A 141 -1.40 -14.80 18.94
CA LYS A 141 -1.78 -15.33 20.25
C LYS A 141 -2.04 -16.83 20.15
N SER A 142 -1.43 -17.62 21.04
CA SER A 142 -1.79 -19.01 21.22
C SER A 142 -2.65 -19.21 22.46
N VAL A 143 -3.54 -20.19 22.40
CA VAL A 143 -4.35 -20.65 23.53
C VAL A 143 -4.08 -22.13 23.73
N HIS A 144 -3.80 -22.51 24.96
CA HIS A 144 -3.47 -23.86 25.35
C HIS A 144 -4.39 -24.33 26.47
N PHE A 145 -4.81 -25.58 26.43
CA PHE A 145 -5.64 -26.22 27.42
C PHE A 145 -4.84 -27.28 28.18
N CYS A 146 -4.98 -27.30 29.51
CA CYS A 146 -4.40 -28.34 30.35
C CYS A 146 -5.50 -29.34 30.76
N PRO A 147 -5.51 -30.59 30.25
CA PRO A 147 -6.53 -31.58 30.60
C PRO A 147 -6.56 -31.93 32.09
N SER A 148 -5.41 -31.90 32.77
CA SER A 148 -5.29 -32.25 34.18
C SER A 148 -5.88 -31.20 35.12
N THR A 149 -5.77 -29.91 34.77
CA THR A 149 -6.24 -28.79 35.61
C THR A 149 -7.54 -28.16 35.11
N GLY A 150 -7.96 -28.47 33.87
CA GLY A 150 -9.12 -27.87 33.23
C GLY A 150 -8.97 -26.38 32.91
N LYS A 151 -7.75 -25.83 32.94
CA LYS A 151 -7.48 -24.40 32.74
C LYS A 151 -6.96 -24.11 31.34
N PHE A 152 -7.34 -22.93 30.84
CA PHE A 152 -6.79 -22.35 29.62
C PHE A 152 -5.66 -21.37 29.96
N THR A 153 -4.55 -21.49 29.23
CA THR A 153 -3.40 -20.58 29.30
C THR A 153 -3.21 -19.96 27.94
N ALA A 154 -3.16 -18.63 27.87
CA ALA A 154 -2.91 -17.92 26.63
C ALA A 154 -1.52 -17.26 26.64
N ARG A 155 -0.87 -17.21 25.47
CA ARG A 155 0.42 -16.53 25.28
C ARG A 155 0.38 -15.64 24.05
N GLU A 156 0.78 -14.39 24.20
CA GLU A 156 0.97 -13.47 23.08
C GLU A 156 2.39 -13.58 22.54
N TYR A 157 2.51 -13.55 21.21
CA TYR A 157 3.78 -13.56 20.51
C TYR A 157 4.05 -12.19 19.89
N ARG A 158 5.26 -11.69 20.12
CA ARG A 158 5.79 -10.46 19.54
C ARG A 158 7.12 -10.79 18.90
N ASP A 159 7.36 -10.22 17.73
CA ASP A 159 8.62 -10.37 17.00
C ASP A 159 9.27 -9.02 16.77
N ILE A 160 10.47 -9.00 16.19
CA ILE A 160 11.22 -7.76 15.93
C ILE A 160 10.48 -6.84 14.95
N THR A 161 9.57 -7.40 14.13
CA THR A 161 8.75 -6.61 13.22
C THR A 161 7.55 -5.95 13.92
N SER A 162 7.12 -6.46 15.07
CA SER A 162 6.09 -5.84 15.90
C SER A 162 6.53 -4.45 16.38
N ASN A 163 5.58 -3.51 16.47
CA ASN A 163 5.82 -2.16 17.01
C ASN A 163 5.84 -2.12 18.54
N MET A 164 5.49 -3.23 19.20
CA MET A 164 5.33 -3.28 20.64
C MET A 164 6.23 -4.31 21.30
N GLY A 165 6.83 -3.88 22.42
CA GLY A 165 7.49 -4.75 23.37
C GLY A 165 8.75 -5.44 22.85
N LEU A 166 9.35 -6.23 23.73
CA LEU A 166 10.49 -7.06 23.36
C LEU A 166 10.01 -8.30 22.60
N PRO A 167 10.81 -8.80 21.64
CA PRO A 167 10.52 -10.06 20.96
C PRO A 167 10.39 -11.21 21.97
N THR A 168 9.30 -11.96 21.85
CA THR A 168 9.06 -13.18 22.63
C THR A 168 9.69 -14.39 21.94
N GLY A 169 10.02 -15.42 22.71
CA GLY A 169 10.44 -16.71 22.13
C GLY A 169 9.33 -17.31 21.25
N SER A 170 9.72 -17.92 20.13
CA SER A 170 8.80 -18.52 19.14
C SER A 170 8.26 -19.90 19.55
N VAL A 171 8.64 -20.41 20.72
CA VAL A 171 8.31 -21.77 21.16
C VAL A 171 6.94 -21.78 21.84
N TYR A 172 6.10 -22.74 21.44
CA TYR A 172 4.82 -22.98 22.08
C TYR A 172 5.05 -23.58 23.47
N PRO A 173 4.40 -23.07 24.53
CA PRO A 173 4.49 -23.68 25.84
C PRO A 173 3.91 -25.10 25.78
N THR A 174 4.73 -26.08 26.15
CA THR A 174 4.33 -27.50 26.16
C THR A 174 3.90 -27.98 27.55
N ARG A 175 4.25 -27.22 28.60
CA ARG A 175 3.90 -27.50 29.98
C ARG A 175 3.46 -26.25 30.73
N ASP A 176 2.58 -26.43 31.71
CA ASP A 176 2.21 -25.38 32.66
C ASP A 176 3.25 -25.24 33.79
N ASP A 177 3.07 -24.25 34.66
CA ASP A 177 3.96 -24.01 35.81
C ASP A 177 4.00 -25.18 36.80
N SER A 178 3.00 -26.07 36.76
CA SER A 178 2.91 -27.29 37.57
C SER A 178 3.46 -28.52 36.85
N GLY A 179 4.02 -28.36 35.65
CA GLY A 179 4.64 -29.43 34.86
C GLY A 179 3.67 -30.31 34.07
N ASN A 180 2.38 -30.03 34.06
CA ASN A 180 1.36 -30.76 33.29
C ASN A 180 1.47 -30.46 31.80
N LEU A 181 1.07 -31.41 30.95
CA LEU A 181 1.09 -31.24 29.50
C LEU A 181 0.00 -30.27 29.03
N LEU A 182 0.38 -29.37 28.13
CA LEU A 182 -0.51 -28.43 27.46
C LEU A 182 -0.84 -28.91 26.05
N VAL A 183 -2.12 -28.90 25.71
CA VAL A 183 -2.64 -29.15 24.36
C VAL A 183 -2.97 -27.81 23.72
N THR A 184 -2.50 -27.57 22.49
CA THR A 184 -2.77 -26.30 21.80
C THR A 184 -4.15 -26.35 21.14
N GLU A 185 -4.99 -25.38 21.46
CA GLU A 185 -6.33 -25.25 20.90
C GLU A 185 -6.29 -24.30 19.71
N TYR A 186 -5.95 -24.84 18.53
CA TYR A 186 -5.73 -24.06 17.30
C TYR A 186 -6.93 -23.18 16.91
N GLY A 187 -8.16 -23.59 17.23
CA GLY A 187 -9.37 -22.82 16.92
C GLY A 187 -9.53 -21.54 17.75
N LEU A 188 -8.87 -21.44 18.91
CA LEU A 188 -8.88 -20.26 19.78
C LEU A 188 -7.61 -19.39 19.61
N CYS A 189 -6.61 -19.90 18.88
CA CYS A 189 -5.42 -19.15 18.52
C CYS A 189 -5.76 -18.04 17.53
N GLN A 190 -5.02 -16.93 17.60
CA GLN A 190 -5.15 -15.82 16.67
C GLN A 190 -3.91 -15.77 15.77
N TYR A 191 -4.18 -15.68 14.48
CA TYR A 191 -3.19 -15.54 13.42
C TYR A 191 -3.48 -14.28 12.62
N LYS A 192 -2.44 -13.74 12.00
CA LYS A 192 -2.54 -12.67 11.02
C LYS A 192 -1.81 -13.03 9.74
N ASP A 193 -2.26 -12.49 8.63
CA ASP A 193 -1.59 -12.69 7.35
C ASP A 193 -0.30 -11.87 7.29
N HIS A 194 0.74 -12.47 6.72
CA HIS A 194 2.05 -11.86 6.55
C HIS A 194 2.56 -12.13 5.14
N GLN A 195 3.01 -11.07 4.48
CA GLN A 195 3.62 -11.11 3.16
C GLN A 195 4.82 -10.19 3.10
N THR A 196 5.88 -10.62 2.43
CA THR A 196 7.03 -9.78 2.08
C THR A 196 6.96 -9.40 0.60
N VAL A 197 7.11 -8.11 0.33
CA VAL A 197 7.09 -7.51 -1.00
C VAL A 197 8.43 -6.82 -1.22
N SER A 198 9.10 -7.09 -2.33
CA SER A 198 10.32 -6.37 -2.72
C SER A 198 9.95 -5.27 -3.70
N MET A 199 10.36 -4.04 -3.38
CA MET A 199 10.12 -2.85 -4.20
C MET A 199 11.43 -2.29 -4.71
N GLN A 200 11.41 -1.81 -5.95
CA GLN A 200 12.57 -1.25 -6.65
C GLN A 200 12.32 0.20 -7.05
N GLU A 201 13.39 0.98 -7.13
CA GLU A 201 13.35 2.33 -7.68
C GLU A 201 12.81 2.33 -9.13
N VAL A 202 12.03 3.36 -9.49
CA VAL A 202 11.54 3.54 -10.86
C VAL A 202 12.75 3.78 -11.78
N PRO A 203 12.89 3.06 -12.90
CA PRO A 203 14.07 3.19 -13.78
C PRO A 203 14.21 4.59 -14.37
N GLU A 204 13.11 5.33 -14.54
CA GLU A 204 13.09 6.72 -15.01
C GLU A 204 13.84 7.69 -14.09
N ASN A 205 13.85 7.42 -12.77
CA ASN A 205 14.52 8.25 -11.76
C ASN A 205 15.93 7.73 -11.41
N SER A 206 16.29 6.55 -11.93
CA SER A 206 17.57 5.92 -11.62
C SER A 206 18.72 6.60 -12.37
N ALA A 207 19.84 6.86 -11.68
CA ALA A 207 21.04 7.41 -12.29
C ALA A 207 21.56 6.50 -13.42
N PRO A 208 21.82 7.02 -14.64
CA PRO A 208 22.29 6.22 -15.76
C PRO A 208 23.58 5.46 -15.42
N GLY A 209 23.60 4.15 -15.68
CA GLY A 209 24.77 3.29 -15.47
C GLY A 209 24.92 2.70 -14.07
N GLN A 210 24.00 2.96 -13.13
CA GLN A 210 23.97 2.28 -11.84
C GLN A 210 22.82 1.29 -11.74
N LEU A 211 23.03 0.22 -10.96
CA LEU A 211 21.98 -0.74 -10.67
C LEU A 211 20.91 -0.08 -9.78
N PRO A 212 19.62 -0.20 -10.13
CA PRO A 212 18.51 0.28 -9.30
C PRO A 212 18.48 -0.46 -7.96
N ARG A 213 18.31 0.29 -6.87
CA ARG A 213 18.28 -0.29 -5.51
C ARG A 213 16.89 -0.82 -5.17
N THR A 214 16.89 -1.83 -4.30
CA THR A 214 15.68 -2.51 -3.84
C THR A 214 15.53 -2.38 -2.33
N VAL A 215 14.29 -2.30 -1.86
CA VAL A 215 13.92 -2.34 -0.44
C VAL A 215 12.90 -3.44 -0.22
N ASP A 216 13.05 -4.17 0.88
CA ASP A 216 12.06 -5.15 1.31
C ASP A 216 11.01 -4.51 2.21
N VAL A 217 9.76 -4.75 1.88
CA VAL A 217 8.58 -4.26 2.57
C VAL A 217 7.85 -5.44 3.19
N ILE A 218 7.50 -5.34 4.46
CA ILE A 218 6.66 -6.30 5.16
C ILE A 218 5.25 -5.74 5.21
N VAL A 219 4.31 -6.52 4.72
CA VAL A 219 2.90 -6.20 4.63
C VAL A 219 2.13 -7.22 5.47
N GLU A 220 1.28 -6.72 6.37
CA GLU A 220 0.55 -7.55 7.34
C GLU A 220 -0.95 -7.24 7.30
N ASP A 221 -1.75 -8.18 7.80
CA ASP A 221 -3.21 -8.07 7.97
C ASP A 221 -3.93 -7.75 6.64
N ASP A 222 -4.70 -6.67 6.60
CA ASP A 222 -5.57 -6.26 5.51
C ASP A 222 -4.83 -5.68 4.29
N LEU A 223 -3.54 -5.39 4.41
CA LEU A 223 -2.74 -4.90 3.29
C LEU A 223 -2.18 -6.02 2.41
N VAL A 224 -2.27 -7.27 2.86
CA VAL A 224 -1.77 -8.41 2.10
C VAL A 224 -2.50 -8.51 0.75
N ASP A 225 -1.76 -8.82 -0.31
CA ASP A 225 -2.26 -8.88 -1.69
C ASP A 225 -2.82 -7.54 -2.24
N SER A 226 -2.46 -6.41 -1.63
CA SER A 226 -2.86 -5.07 -2.11
C SER A 226 -2.14 -4.63 -3.39
N CYS A 227 -1.01 -5.24 -3.73
CA CYS A 227 -0.19 -4.89 -4.89
C CYS A 227 0.35 -6.12 -5.61
N LYS A 228 0.57 -5.99 -6.92
CA LYS A 228 1.07 -7.06 -7.79
C LYS A 228 2.45 -6.68 -8.35
N PRO A 229 3.30 -7.67 -8.68
CA PRO A 229 4.53 -7.41 -9.42
C PRO A 229 4.25 -6.62 -10.71
N GLY A 230 4.95 -5.50 -10.89
CA GLY A 230 4.76 -4.54 -11.98
C GLY A 230 4.01 -3.26 -11.57
N ASP A 231 3.30 -3.26 -10.43
CA ASP A 231 2.57 -2.08 -9.99
C ASP A 231 3.51 -0.96 -9.51
N ARG A 232 3.21 0.28 -9.90
CA ARG A 232 3.81 1.48 -9.29
C ARG A 232 3.04 1.80 -8.00
N VAL A 233 3.76 1.83 -6.90
CA VAL A 233 3.18 2.02 -5.56
C VAL A 233 3.93 3.10 -4.79
N ALA A 234 3.20 3.80 -3.94
CA ALA A 234 3.75 4.58 -2.84
C ALA A 234 3.35 3.87 -1.54
N ILE A 235 4.35 3.48 -0.75
CA ILE A 235 4.15 2.74 0.49
C ILE A 235 4.60 3.62 1.64
N VAL A 236 3.67 3.95 2.54
CA VAL A 236 4.01 4.58 3.81
C VAL A 236 4.30 3.49 4.81
N GLY A 237 5.41 3.60 5.52
CA GLY A 237 5.77 2.60 6.52
C GLY A 237 6.83 3.08 7.50
N ILE A 238 7.08 2.25 8.51
CA ILE A 238 8.13 2.48 9.51
C ILE A 238 9.39 1.78 9.04
N TYR A 239 10.49 2.52 8.89
CA TYR A 239 11.76 1.94 8.47
C TYR A 239 12.51 1.34 9.66
N LYS A 240 12.72 0.02 9.66
CA LYS A 240 13.39 -0.71 10.74
C LYS A 240 14.64 -1.44 10.26
N ALA A 241 15.62 -1.51 11.15
CA ALA A 241 16.80 -2.37 11.00
C ALA A 241 16.60 -3.66 11.81
N LEU A 242 16.61 -4.79 11.13
CA LEU A 242 16.54 -6.12 11.75
C LEU A 242 17.95 -6.68 11.95
N PRO A 243 18.31 -7.12 13.17
CA PRO A 243 19.57 -7.82 13.42
C PRO A 243 19.58 -9.15 12.66
N GLY A 244 20.67 -9.41 11.94
CA GLY A 244 20.91 -10.72 11.37
C GLY A 244 21.23 -11.73 12.47
N SER A 245 20.55 -12.88 12.48
CA SER A 245 20.89 -13.98 13.38
C SER A 245 22.09 -14.76 12.80
N SER A 246 23.30 -14.24 12.97
CA SER A 246 24.52 -15.02 12.72
C SER A 246 24.81 -15.89 13.95
N LYS A 247 25.00 -17.20 13.74
CA LYS A 247 25.40 -18.13 14.81
C LYS A 247 26.84 -17.81 15.23
N GLY A 248 27.00 -17.04 16.30
CA GLY A 248 28.29 -16.86 17.00
C GLY A 248 28.87 -15.45 17.06
N GLY A 249 28.19 -14.43 16.54
CA GLY A 249 28.63 -13.04 16.69
C GLY A 249 27.65 -12.05 16.10
N VAL A 250 27.47 -10.90 16.76
CA VAL A 250 26.69 -9.79 16.21
C VAL A 250 27.55 -9.08 15.18
N ASN A 251 27.37 -9.40 13.90
CA ASN A 251 27.89 -8.54 12.84
C ASN A 251 27.13 -7.20 12.91
N GLY A 252 27.83 -6.08 12.98
CA GLY A 252 27.24 -4.72 13.03
C GLY A 252 26.51 -4.30 11.74
N VAL A 253 26.30 -5.23 10.81
CA VAL A 253 25.57 -5.02 9.55
C VAL A 253 24.14 -5.54 9.74
N PHE A 254 23.18 -4.62 9.73
CA PHE A 254 21.77 -4.92 9.90
C PHE A 254 21.06 -4.95 8.55
N ARG A 255 20.09 -5.85 8.38
CA ARG A 255 19.20 -5.84 7.22
C ARG A 255 18.09 -4.84 7.48
N THR A 256 17.79 -3.98 6.53
CA THR A 256 16.70 -3.02 6.68
C THR A 256 15.43 -3.51 6.00
N VAL A 257 14.29 -3.19 6.61
CA VAL A 257 12.95 -3.50 6.11
C VAL A 257 12.02 -2.32 6.37
N LEU A 258 11.03 -2.13 5.50
CA LEU A 258 9.95 -1.18 5.70
C LEU A 258 8.71 -1.96 6.18
N ILE A 259 8.16 -1.62 7.35
CA ILE A 259 6.89 -2.20 7.79
C ILE A 259 5.77 -1.30 7.26
N ALA A 260 4.96 -1.82 6.34
CA ALA A 260 3.92 -1.07 5.66
C ALA A 260 2.79 -0.68 6.60
N ASN A 261 2.45 0.60 6.56
CA ASN A 261 1.30 1.19 7.24
C ASN A 261 0.17 1.55 6.28
N SER A 262 0.49 1.91 5.04
CA SER A 262 -0.48 2.05 3.95
C SER A 262 0.20 1.76 2.62
N VAL A 263 -0.59 1.32 1.65
CA VAL A 263 -0.15 1.06 0.28
C VAL A 263 -1.10 1.81 -0.65
N SER A 264 -0.58 2.79 -1.39
CA SER A 264 -1.31 3.48 -2.43
C SER A 264 -0.78 3.08 -3.80
N LEU A 265 -1.70 2.72 -4.70
CA LEU A 265 -1.38 2.32 -6.07
C LEU A 265 -1.39 3.56 -6.95
N LEU A 266 -0.22 4.01 -7.38
CA LEU A 266 -0.08 5.17 -8.27
C LEU A 266 -0.69 4.90 -9.66
N ASN A 267 -0.74 3.62 -10.06
CA ASN A 267 -1.38 3.21 -11.31
C ASN A 267 -2.92 3.32 -11.28
N LYS A 268 -3.57 3.32 -10.11
CA LYS A 268 -5.05 3.32 -10.02
C LYS A 268 -5.66 4.68 -10.33
N GLU A 269 -4.96 5.79 -10.06
CA GLU A 269 -5.42 7.13 -10.45
C GLU A 269 -5.49 7.29 -11.98
N ALA A 270 -4.73 6.48 -12.73
CA ALA A 270 -4.81 6.42 -14.18
C ALA A 270 -6.06 5.67 -14.70
N ASN A 271 -6.68 4.80 -13.88
CA ASN A 271 -7.77 3.92 -14.32
C ASN A 271 -9.19 4.46 -14.02
N ALA A 272 -9.35 5.42 -13.10
CA ALA A 272 -10.63 6.07 -12.85
C ALA A 272 -10.43 7.50 -12.33
N PRO A 273 -10.18 8.49 -13.20
CA PRO A 273 -10.15 9.88 -12.77
C PRO A 273 -11.50 10.25 -12.13
N ILE A 274 -11.46 10.98 -11.01
CA ILE A 274 -12.66 11.49 -10.36
C ILE A 274 -13.21 12.62 -11.24
N TYR A 275 -14.25 12.33 -12.02
CA TYR A 275 -14.88 13.32 -12.89
C TYR A 275 -15.76 14.28 -12.08
N THR A 276 -15.49 15.57 -12.18
CA THR A 276 -16.43 16.58 -11.67
C THR A 276 -17.63 16.72 -12.61
N ALA A 277 -18.74 17.30 -12.11
CA ALA A 277 -19.89 17.59 -12.96
C ALA A 277 -19.52 18.52 -14.14
N GLU A 278 -18.55 19.42 -13.94
CA GLU A 278 -18.02 20.28 -15.01
C GLU A 278 -17.28 19.48 -16.08
N ASP A 279 -16.48 18.48 -15.68
CA ASP A 279 -15.75 17.63 -16.62
C ASP A 279 -16.71 16.82 -17.48
N ILE A 280 -17.75 16.25 -16.89
CA ILE A 280 -18.82 15.54 -17.62
C ILE A 280 -19.48 16.46 -18.64
N ASN A 281 -19.75 17.73 -18.28
CA ASN A 281 -20.33 18.70 -19.20
C ASN A 281 -19.37 19.06 -20.35
N LYS A 282 -18.06 19.18 -20.08
CA LYS A 282 -17.04 19.41 -21.12
C LYS A 282 -16.94 18.21 -22.07
N ILE A 283 -16.95 16.99 -21.53
CA ILE A 283 -16.93 15.75 -22.32
C ILE A 283 -18.13 15.71 -23.26
N LYS A 284 -19.34 16.01 -22.76
CA LYS A 284 -20.57 16.06 -23.57
C LYS A 284 -20.47 17.10 -24.69
N LYS A 285 -20.00 18.32 -24.38
CA LYS A 285 -19.78 19.37 -25.39
C LYS A 285 -18.81 18.95 -26.50
N ILE A 286 -17.76 18.20 -26.16
CA ILE A 286 -16.82 17.68 -27.16
C ILE A 286 -17.46 16.57 -27.99
N SER A 287 -18.27 15.70 -27.37
CA SER A 287 -18.95 14.59 -28.06
C SER A 287 -19.98 15.04 -29.09
N GLU A 288 -20.53 16.25 -28.94
CA GLU A 288 -21.49 16.86 -29.88
C GLU A 288 -20.83 17.46 -31.12
N ARG A 289 -19.48 17.53 -31.17
CA ARG A 289 -18.77 18.10 -32.31
C ARG A 289 -18.63 17.08 -33.45
N ASP A 290 -18.89 17.52 -34.67
CA ASP A 290 -18.70 16.70 -35.88
C ASP A 290 -17.22 16.33 -36.14
N ASP A 291 -16.30 17.19 -35.70
CA ASP A 291 -14.85 17.01 -35.86
C ASP A 291 -14.16 16.31 -34.67
N ALA A 292 -14.92 15.75 -33.73
CA ALA A 292 -14.38 15.18 -32.49
C ALA A 292 -13.29 14.12 -32.73
N PHE A 293 -13.47 13.27 -33.75
CA PHE A 293 -12.50 12.22 -34.07
C PHE A 293 -11.19 12.78 -34.64
N ASP A 294 -11.28 13.81 -35.49
CA ASP A 294 -10.13 14.53 -36.01
C ASP A 294 -9.39 15.30 -34.91
N LEU A 295 -10.15 15.93 -34.00
CA LEU A 295 -9.62 16.62 -32.83
C LEU A 295 -8.79 15.67 -31.96
N LEU A 296 -9.35 14.50 -31.58
CA LEU A 296 -8.65 13.49 -30.79
C LEU A 296 -7.39 12.97 -31.47
N ALA A 297 -7.47 12.69 -32.78
CA ALA A 297 -6.33 12.22 -33.56
C ALA A 297 -5.20 13.26 -33.61
N ASN A 298 -5.53 14.55 -33.75
CA ASN A 298 -4.55 15.62 -33.75
C ASN A 298 -3.92 15.85 -32.36
N SER A 299 -4.69 15.66 -31.29
CA SER A 299 -4.22 15.77 -29.90
C SER A 299 -3.32 14.62 -29.44
N LEU A 300 -3.38 13.45 -30.08
CA LEU A 300 -2.58 12.27 -29.69
C LEU A 300 -1.07 12.53 -29.71
N ALA A 301 -0.58 13.15 -30.78
CA ALA A 301 0.83 13.41 -31.00
C ALA A 301 1.00 14.71 -31.80
N PRO A 302 0.87 15.88 -31.14
CA PRO A 302 0.94 17.18 -31.82
C PRO A 302 2.35 17.48 -32.37
N SER A 303 3.38 16.84 -31.82
CA SER A 303 4.77 16.96 -32.25
C SER A 303 5.07 16.31 -33.60
N ILE A 304 4.20 15.42 -34.09
CA ILE A 304 4.37 14.72 -35.37
C ILE A 304 3.50 15.40 -36.42
N TYR A 305 4.12 15.98 -37.45
CA TYR A 305 3.41 16.54 -38.58
C TYR A 305 2.81 15.43 -39.47
N GLY A 306 1.56 15.61 -39.92
CA GLY A 306 0.88 14.67 -40.82
C GLY A 306 0.39 13.38 -40.14
N HIS A 307 0.33 12.30 -40.93
CA HIS A 307 -0.11 10.95 -40.51
C HIS A 307 -1.50 10.89 -39.85
N SER A 308 -2.45 11.73 -40.30
CA SER A 308 -3.81 11.83 -39.73
C SER A 308 -4.53 10.47 -39.65
N TRP A 309 -4.47 9.67 -40.71
CA TRP A 309 -5.07 8.33 -40.74
C TRP A 309 -4.44 7.35 -39.74
N ILE A 310 -3.11 7.41 -39.57
CA ILE A 310 -2.41 6.55 -38.61
C ILE A 310 -2.80 6.94 -37.19
N LYS A 311 -2.83 8.23 -36.87
CA LYS A 311 -3.27 8.72 -35.55
C LYS A 311 -4.71 8.33 -35.25
N LYS A 312 -5.62 8.48 -36.22
CA LYS A 312 -7.02 8.01 -36.12
C LYS A 312 -7.12 6.51 -35.81
N ALA A 313 -6.37 5.70 -36.54
CA ALA A 313 -6.37 4.25 -36.32
C ALA A 313 -5.74 3.86 -34.97
N VAL A 314 -4.75 4.60 -34.48
CA VAL A 314 -4.21 4.43 -33.13
C VAL A 314 -5.22 4.82 -32.04
N ILE A 315 -6.02 5.87 -32.24
CA ILE A 315 -7.12 6.18 -31.30
C ILE A 315 -8.10 5.00 -31.20
N LEU A 316 -8.49 4.41 -32.34
CA LEU A 316 -9.36 3.22 -32.35
C LEU A 316 -8.71 2.02 -31.67
N LEU A 317 -7.40 1.83 -31.86
CA LEU A 317 -6.62 0.82 -31.15
C LEU A 317 -6.70 1.00 -29.63
N MET A 318 -6.58 2.22 -29.12
CA MET A 318 -6.63 2.52 -27.69
C MET A 318 -8.04 2.42 -27.09
N LEU A 319 -9.08 2.76 -27.87
CA LEU A 319 -10.47 2.62 -27.44
C LEU A 319 -10.92 1.14 -27.38
N GLY A 320 -10.33 0.30 -28.23
CA GLY A 320 -10.73 -1.10 -28.37
C GLY A 320 -12.09 -1.25 -29.06
N GLY A 321 -12.49 -2.49 -29.28
CA GLY A 321 -13.81 -2.85 -29.80
C GLY A 321 -14.69 -3.48 -28.74
N THR A 322 -15.83 -4.02 -29.19
CA THR A 322 -16.77 -4.74 -28.32
C THR A 322 -16.59 -6.24 -28.48
N GLU A 323 -16.31 -6.93 -27.39
CA GLU A 323 -16.32 -8.40 -27.38
C GLU A 323 -17.73 -8.93 -27.58
N LYS A 324 -17.86 -10.01 -28.35
CA LYS A 324 -19.16 -10.63 -28.62
C LYS A 324 -19.12 -12.11 -28.28
N ASN A 325 -19.92 -12.47 -27.28
CA ASN A 325 -20.20 -13.86 -26.94
C ASN A 325 -21.46 -14.30 -27.68
N LEU A 326 -21.30 -15.23 -28.61
CA LEU A 326 -22.42 -15.83 -29.32
C LEU A 326 -23.13 -16.85 -28.42
N LYS A 327 -24.42 -17.08 -28.68
CA LYS A 327 -25.24 -18.04 -27.93
C LYS A 327 -24.75 -19.50 -28.03
N ASN A 328 -23.89 -19.80 -29.00
CA ASN A 328 -23.27 -21.11 -29.20
C ASN A 328 -21.98 -21.31 -28.38
N GLY A 329 -21.59 -20.35 -27.53
CA GLY A 329 -20.38 -20.42 -26.71
C GLY A 329 -19.10 -19.97 -27.42
N THR A 330 -19.16 -19.51 -28.67
CA THR A 330 -18.01 -18.91 -29.36
C THR A 330 -17.77 -17.47 -28.88
N HIS A 331 -16.52 -17.17 -28.49
CA HIS A 331 -16.06 -15.82 -28.17
C HIS A 331 -15.42 -15.16 -29.40
N LEU A 332 -15.85 -13.95 -29.73
CA LEU A 332 -15.23 -13.09 -30.73
C LEU A 332 -14.49 -11.94 -30.03
N ARG A 333 -13.18 -11.84 -30.29
CA ARG A 333 -12.33 -10.77 -29.75
C ARG A 333 -12.81 -9.38 -30.20
N GLY A 334 -12.77 -8.42 -29.28
CA GLY A 334 -13.01 -7.00 -29.55
C GLY A 334 -11.73 -6.22 -29.87
N ASP A 335 -10.56 -6.81 -29.65
CA ASP A 335 -9.29 -6.08 -29.72
C ASP A 335 -8.78 -5.90 -31.16
N ILE A 336 -8.19 -4.74 -31.40
CA ILE A 336 -7.56 -4.38 -32.67
C ILE A 336 -6.05 -4.58 -32.52
N ASN A 337 -5.40 -5.16 -33.52
CA ASN A 337 -3.95 -5.24 -33.59
C ASN A 337 -3.47 -4.44 -34.79
N MET A 338 -2.48 -3.56 -34.60
CA MET A 338 -1.91 -2.71 -35.65
C MET A 338 -0.41 -2.95 -35.76
N MET A 339 0.10 -3.00 -37.00
CA MET A 339 1.52 -3.00 -37.31
C MET A 339 1.84 -1.78 -38.19
N MET A 340 2.91 -1.06 -37.85
CA MET A 340 3.40 0.07 -38.65
C MET A 340 4.69 -0.32 -39.37
N VAL A 341 4.65 -0.39 -40.70
CA VAL A 341 5.81 -0.64 -41.57
C VAL A 341 6.11 0.63 -42.36
N GLY A 342 7.38 0.92 -42.58
CA GLY A 342 7.81 2.07 -43.38
C GLY A 342 9.31 2.28 -43.30
N ASP A 343 9.80 3.36 -43.92
CA ASP A 343 11.21 3.71 -43.95
C ASP A 343 11.75 4.12 -42.56
N PRO A 344 13.09 4.15 -42.37
CA PRO A 344 13.67 4.83 -41.23
C PRO A 344 13.29 6.32 -41.21
N SER A 345 13.29 6.93 -40.02
CA SER A 345 13.02 8.37 -39.82
C SER A 345 11.59 8.86 -40.06
N VAL A 346 10.61 7.98 -40.27
CA VAL A 346 9.17 8.36 -40.45
C VAL A 346 8.41 8.44 -39.11
N ALA A 347 9.06 8.88 -38.03
CA ALA A 347 8.48 9.06 -36.68
C ALA A 347 7.74 7.87 -36.03
N LYS A 348 7.76 6.66 -36.59
CA LYS A 348 7.08 5.45 -36.06
C LYS A 348 7.36 5.19 -34.58
N SER A 349 8.64 5.19 -34.19
CA SER A 349 9.03 4.96 -32.80
C SER A 349 8.61 6.08 -31.85
N GLN A 350 8.50 7.32 -32.35
CA GLN A 350 8.01 8.44 -31.55
C GLN A 350 6.50 8.35 -31.33
N LEU A 351 5.73 7.89 -32.33
CA LEU A 351 4.31 7.65 -32.16
C LEU A 351 4.03 6.57 -31.11
N LEU A 352 4.79 5.47 -31.14
CA LEU A 352 4.69 4.43 -30.11
C LEU A 352 4.99 4.96 -28.70
N ARG A 353 6.00 5.83 -28.54
CA ARG A 353 6.31 6.48 -27.26
C ARG A 353 5.19 7.40 -26.77
N ALA A 354 4.54 8.14 -27.67
CA ALA A 354 3.39 8.96 -27.30
C ALA A 354 2.25 8.11 -26.72
N ILE A 355 1.96 6.97 -27.35
CA ILE A 355 0.94 6.02 -26.87
C ILE A 355 1.30 5.47 -25.49
N MET A 356 2.56 5.10 -25.26
CA MET A 356 3.00 4.55 -23.98
C MET A 356 2.81 5.49 -22.79
N ASN A 357 2.89 6.81 -23.03
CA ASN A 357 2.69 7.80 -21.98
C ASN A 357 1.21 8.09 -21.71
N ILE A 358 0.32 7.82 -22.67
CA ILE A 358 -1.11 8.13 -22.58
C ILE A 358 -1.90 6.92 -22.05
N ALA A 359 -1.58 5.71 -22.51
CA ALA A 359 -2.34 4.52 -22.17
C ALA A 359 -1.90 3.94 -20.80
N PRO A 360 -2.84 3.67 -19.87
CA PRO A 360 -2.55 3.34 -18.47
C PRO A 360 -1.86 1.98 -18.25
N LEU A 361 -1.89 1.09 -19.24
CA LEU A 361 -1.32 -0.28 -19.16
C LEU A 361 -0.39 -0.60 -20.35
N ALA A 362 0.21 0.42 -20.96
CA ALA A 362 1.11 0.22 -22.08
C ALA A 362 2.46 -0.33 -21.64
N ILE A 363 2.88 -1.46 -22.24
CA ILE A 363 4.18 -2.10 -22.01
C ILE A 363 4.99 -2.02 -23.31
N SER A 364 6.23 -1.52 -23.20
CA SER A 364 7.18 -1.55 -24.31
C SER A 364 7.95 -2.87 -24.34
N THR A 365 8.13 -3.45 -25.51
CA THR A 365 9.04 -4.59 -25.69
C THR A 365 9.86 -4.38 -26.95
N THR A 366 11.15 -4.72 -26.89
CA THR A 366 12.04 -4.64 -28.06
C THR A 366 12.20 -6.02 -28.69
N GLY A 367 12.21 -6.10 -30.02
CA GLY A 367 12.31 -7.37 -30.75
C GLY A 367 13.67 -8.08 -30.65
N ARG A 368 14.62 -7.57 -29.86
CA ARG A 368 15.98 -8.13 -29.76
C ARG A 368 16.13 -9.18 -28.65
N VAL A 369 15.11 -9.38 -27.82
CA VAL A 369 15.25 -10.09 -26.52
C VAL A 369 14.87 -11.58 -26.54
N LEU A 370 14.50 -12.17 -27.69
CA LEU A 370 14.02 -13.56 -27.74
C LEU A 370 14.99 -14.58 -28.36
N LEU A 371 16.28 -14.27 -28.51
CA LEU A 371 17.25 -15.20 -29.15
C LEU A 371 18.40 -15.70 -28.26
N GLU A 372 18.45 -15.36 -26.97
CA GLU A 372 19.50 -15.84 -26.07
C GLU A 372 18.88 -16.46 -24.81
N SER A 373 18.23 -17.61 -24.96
CA SER A 373 18.04 -18.58 -23.87
C SER A 373 17.71 -19.96 -24.46
N ASP A 374 18.73 -20.67 -24.93
CA ASP A 374 18.79 -22.14 -25.00
C ASP A 374 20.18 -22.60 -24.56
#